data_AF-A0A3Q8X500-F1
#
_entry.id   AF-A0A3Q8X500-F1
#
_cell.length_a   1.000
_cell.length_b   1.000
_cell.length_c   1.000
_cell.angle_alpha   90.00
_cell.angle_beta   90.00
_cell.angle_gamma   90.00
#
_symmetry.space_group_name_H-M   'P 1'
#
loop_
_entity.id
_entity.type
_entity.pdbx_description
1 polymer ?
#
loop_
_entity_poly.entity_id
_entity_poly.type
_entity_poly.pdbx_seq_one_letter_code
_entity_poly.pdbx_strand_id
1 'polypeptide(L)' 'MENLQYQHLERLRSKLVAAALDKETFLHPDVILLSQALDQLIIKVQREKYKRVASQR' A
#
# COMPACT_ATOMS: atom_id res chain seq x y z
N MET A 1 9.92 4.46 -13.76
CA MET A 1 9.34 5.02 -12.52
C MET A 1 8.51 4.02 -11.70
N GLU A 2 8.16 2.83 -12.21
CA GLU A 2 7.40 1.81 -11.45
C GLU A 2 8.12 1.25 -10.22
N ASN A 3 9.46 1.21 -10.22
CA ASN A 3 10.25 0.67 -9.11
C ASN A 3 10.12 1.50 -7.81
N LEU A 4 10.02 2.83 -7.90
CA LEU A 4 9.89 3.70 -6.72
C LEU A 4 8.54 3.54 -6.02
N GLN A 5 7.47 3.36 -6.79
CA GLN A 5 6.13 3.14 -6.24
C GLN A 5 6.03 1.77 -5.55
N TYR A 6 6.64 0.74 -6.14
CA TYR A 6 6.72 -0.59 -5.53
C TYR A 6 7.54 -0.58 -4.23
N GLN A 7 8.71 0.06 -4.22
CA GLN A 7 9.53 0.18 -3.01
C GLN A 7 8.81 0.94 -1.88
N HIS A 8 8.03 1.97 -2.22
CA HIS A 8 7.25 2.71 -1.24
C HIS A 8 6.12 1.85 -0.64
N LEU A 9 5.44 1.08 -1.49
CA LEU A 9 4.40 0.14 -1.08
C LEU A 9 4.97 -0.97 -0.19
N GLU A 10 6.12 -1.53 -0.57
CA GLU A 10 6.78 -2.58 0.21
C GLU A 10 7.24 -2.06 1.59
N ARG A 11 7.76 -0.82 1.66
CA ARG A 11 8.06 -0.15 2.94
C ARG A 11 6.83 0.02 3.82
N LEU A 12 5.72 0.49 3.26
CA LEU A 12 4.48 0.67 4.01
C LEU A 12 3.94 -0.68 4.52
N ARG A 13 4.03 -1.72 3.69
CA ARG A 13 3.66 -3.08 4.06
C ARG A 13 4.53 -3.61 5.19
N SER A 14 5.86 -3.45 5.13
CA SER A 14 6.76 -3.85 6.21
C SER A 14 6.47 -3.09 7.51
N LYS A 15 6.13 -1.79 7.43
CA LYS A 15 5.73 -1.01 8.60
C LYS A 15 4.42 -1.48 9.21
N LEU A 16 3.43 -1.83 8.38
CA LEU A 16 2.16 -2.38 8.84
C LEU A 16 2.35 -3.73 9.53
N VAL A 17 3.14 -4.62 8.94
CA VAL A 17 3.45 -5.93 9.53
C VAL A 17 4.20 -5.76 10.85
N ALA A 18 5.18 -4.86 10.91
CA ALA A 18 5.90 -4.56 12.15
C ALA A 18 4.97 -3.99 13.23
N ALA A 19 4.08 -3.06 12.88
CA ALA A 19 3.12 -2.51 13.84
C ALA A 19 2.08 -3.53 14.31
N ALA A 20 1.63 -4.43 13.43
CA ALA A 20 0.70 -5.51 13.79
C ALA A 20 1.37 -6.56 14.69
N LEU A 21 2.65 -6.85 14.46
CA LEU A 21 3.46 -7.73 15.31
C LEU A 21 3.76 -7.09 16.67
N ASP A 22 4.10 -5.79 16.70
CA ASP A 22 4.40 -5.04 17.93
C ASP A 22 3.18 -4.86 18.82
N LYS A 23 1.99 -4.65 18.23
CA LYS A 23 0.75 -4.46 18.97
C LYS A 23 -0.02 -5.76 19.21
N GLU A 24 0.43 -6.88 18.65
CA GLU A 24 -0.25 -8.19 18.64
C GLU A 24 -1.72 -8.14 18.19
N THR A 25 -2.12 -7.04 17.53
CA THR A 25 -3.49 -6.78 17.13
C THR A 25 -3.53 -5.96 15.85
N PHE A 26 -4.41 -6.36 14.95
CA PHE A 26 -4.72 -5.63 13.73
C PHE A 26 -5.74 -4.51 13.96
N LEU A 27 -6.34 -4.45 15.15
CA LEU A 27 -7.35 -3.45 15.53
C LEU A 27 -6.74 -2.18 16.13
N HIS A 28 -5.41 -2.09 16.23
CA HIS A 28 -4.77 -0.88 16.75
C HIS A 28 -5.02 0.27 15.75
N PRO A 29 -5.42 1.47 16.21
CA PRO A 29 -5.67 2.61 15.33
C PRO A 29 -4.51 2.91 14.38
N ASP A 30 -3.25 2.79 14.84
CA ASP A 30 -2.07 2.95 13.97
C ASP A 30 -1.96 1.88 12.88
N VAL A 31 -2.31 0.62 13.17
CA VAL A 31 -2.29 -0.48 12.19
C VAL A 31 -3.40 -0.30 11.16
N ILE A 32 -4.58 0.15 11.60
CA ILE A 32 -5.70 0.49 10.72
C ILE A 32 -5.33 1.65 9.80
N LEU A 33 -4.71 2.71 10.34
CA LEU A 33 -4.34 3.89 9.58
C LEU A 33 -3.24 3.57 8.55
N LEU A 34 -2.28 2.72 8.92
CA LEU A 34 -1.28 2.17 8.00
C LEU A 34 -1.93 1.27 6.92
N SER A 35 -2.95 0.49 7.27
CA SER A 35 -3.68 -0.36 6.31
C SER A 35 -4.42 0.47 5.28
N GLN A 36 -5.15 1.49 5.73
CA GLN A 36 -5.87 2.39 4.86
C GLN A 36 -4.92 3.17 3.94
N ALA A 37 -3.76 3.62 4.46
CA ALA A 37 -2.75 4.27 3.64
C ALA A 37 -2.18 3.33 2.56
N LEU A 38 -1.95 2.06 2.90
CA LEU A 38 -1.49 1.05 1.97
C LEU A 38 -2.54 0.75 0.88
N ASP A 39 -3.81 0.59 1.26
CA ASP A 39 -4.93 0.38 0.33
C ASP A 39 -5.09 1.53 -0.67
N GLN A 40 -4.99 2.78 -0.20
CA GLN A 40 -5.04 3.93 -1.10
C GLN A 40 -3.89 3.94 -2.11
N LEU A 41 -2.69 3.52 -1.68
CA LEU A 41 -1.52 3.43 -2.56
C LEU A 41 -1.70 2.31 -3.60
N ILE A 42 -2.23 1.15 -3.20
CA ILE A 42 -2.55 0.03 -4.09
C ILE A 42 -3.56 0.48 -5.15
N ILE A 43 -4.66 1.10 -4.74
CA ILE A 43 -5.67 1.61 -5.68
C ILE A 43 -5.05 2.63 -6.64
N LYS A 44 -4.19 3.52 -6.15
CA LYS A 44 -3.53 4.54 -6.99
C LYS A 44 -2.65 3.90 -8.06
N VAL A 45 -1.80 2.94 -7.67
CA VAL A 45 -0.92 2.21 -8.61
C VAL A 45 -1.74 1.38 -9.59
N GLN A 46 -2.78 0.68 -9.12
CA GLN A 46 -3.66 -0.11 -9.99
C GLN A 46 -4.42 0.77 -10.99
N ARG A 47 -4.89 1.95 -10.56
CA ARG A 47 -5.59 2.91 -11.42
C ARG A 47 -4.65 3.52 -12.46
N GLU A 48 -3.40 3.80 -12.12
CA GLU A 48 -2.37 4.20 -13.08
C GLU A 48 -2.06 3.08 -14.09
N LYS A 49 -1.92 1.84 -13.63
CA LYS A 49 -1.77 0.67 -14.52
C LYS A 49 -2.95 0.51 -15.47
N TYR A 50 -4.18 0.61 -14.95
CA TYR A 50 -5.39 0.49 -15.74
C TYR A 50 -5.51 1.60 -16.79
N LYS A 51 -5.16 2.84 -16.44
CA LYS A 51 -5.09 3.96 -17.40
C LYS A 51 -4.11 3.69 -18.54
N ARG A 52 -2.91 3.17 -18.24
CA ARG A 52 -1.92 2.83 -19.27
C ARG A 52 -2.41 1.72 -20.21
N VAL A 53 -3.04 0.67 -19.66
CA VAL A 53 -3.62 -0.42 -20.45
C VAL A 53 -4.80 0.07 -21.29
N ALA A 54 -5.65 0.95 -20.75
CA ALA A 54 -6.81 1.49 -21.46
C ALA A 54 -6.42 2.50 -22.56
N SER A 55 -5.25 3.15 -22.48
CA SER A 55 -4.75 4.07 -23.51
C SER A 55 -3.90 3.37 -24.58
N GLN A 56 -3.67 2.06 -24.45
CA GLN A 56 -3.02 1.20 -25.46
C GLN A 56 -4.02 0.36 -26.27
N ARG A 57 -5.34 0.53 -26.06
CA ARG A 57 -6.42 -0.13 -26.81
C ARG A 57 -7.05 0.83 -27.81
#